data_AF-A0A7C7M0C6-F1
#
_entry.id   AF-A0A7C7M0C6-F1
#
_cell.length_a   1.000
_cell.length_b   1.000
_cell.length_c   1.000
_cell.angle_alpha   90.00
_cell.angle_beta   90.00
_cell.angle_gamma   90.00
#
_symmetry.space_group_name_H-M   'P 1'
#
loop_
_entity.id
_entity.type
_entity.pdbx_description
1 polymer ?
#
loop_
_entity_poly.entity_id
_entity_poly.type
_entity_poly.pdbx_seq_one_letter_code
_entity_poly.pdbx_strand_id
1 'polypeptide(L)'
;MITDYQMLSGLQKVAILFSVVGESLSLSLVKGLSKTEIRKIRSTLRGMGDVAFSVKKRVMEEFYFGFLSEQFQDEKTEDGPIHPFEFLADLQDEQLLALLNKEDPPVIAMVLAQLEPEKRMLILDKVDPTEKGQILIELGSLDNIPLEGIIEVAARLRNKSSYLPRTTEFSRGGGKEIAQIIGGMSSEEEERYLQTLQNEDPALYEDVKKYHLTFIDIIEKFPDGILRDIMNTVDLSDVSMAMKGVDQETVDRIIGNLPQKKQAMYEPEEGPRPKREVDKARKKVVGIARDMEKEGQFNVADLTGGGEMIE
;
A
#
# COMPACT_ATOMS: atom_id res chain seq x y z
N MET A 1 -42.35 13.62 28.17
CA MET A 1 -41.33 14.04 27.19
C MET A 1 -40.33 12.90 27.05
N ILE A 2 -40.07 12.44 25.83
CA ILE A 2 -39.12 11.35 25.53
C ILE A 2 -37.71 11.95 25.51
N THR A 3 -36.84 11.43 26.37
CA THR A 3 -35.47 11.93 26.59
C THR A 3 -34.38 10.90 26.34
N ASP A 4 -34.73 9.60 26.36
CA ASP A 4 -33.78 8.51 26.13
C ASP A 4 -33.92 7.96 24.72
N TYR A 5 -32.83 8.03 23.95
CA TYR A 5 -32.74 7.54 22.59
C TYR A 5 -32.63 6.01 22.51
N GLN A 6 -31.98 5.35 23.48
CA GLN A 6 -31.70 3.91 23.41
C GLN A 6 -32.96 3.04 23.56
N MET A 7 -34.03 3.62 24.12
CA MET A 7 -35.32 2.94 24.27
C MET A 7 -36.23 3.06 23.04
N LEU A 8 -35.79 3.76 21.98
CA LEU A 8 -36.59 3.95 20.77
C LEU A 8 -36.49 2.75 19.82
N SER A 9 -37.65 2.21 19.44
CA SER A 9 -37.76 1.26 18.32
C SER A 9 -37.46 1.93 16.98
N GLY A 10 -37.06 1.15 15.97
CA GLY A 10 -36.83 1.65 14.61
C GLY A 10 -38.04 2.41 14.04
N LEU A 11 -39.26 1.93 14.29
CA LEU A 11 -40.48 2.61 13.85
C LEU A 11 -40.69 3.98 14.51
N GLN A 12 -40.34 4.11 15.80
CA GLN A 12 -40.41 5.38 16.52
C GLN A 12 -39.32 6.36 16.03
N LYS A 13 -38.13 5.85 15.69
CA LYS A 13 -37.06 6.65 15.09
C LYS A 13 -37.48 7.20 13.71
N VAL A 14 -38.06 6.35 12.86
CA VAL A 14 -38.62 6.77 11.56
C VAL A 14 -39.74 7.81 11.76
N ALA A 15 -40.62 7.61 12.76
CA ALA A 15 -41.66 8.59 13.07
C ALA A 15 -41.08 9.95 13.51
N ILE A 16 -40.00 9.95 14.30
CA ILE A 16 -39.28 11.18 14.69
C ILE A 16 -38.67 11.86 13.46
N LEU A 17 -38.01 11.13 12.56
CA LEU A 17 -37.49 11.66 11.30
C LEU A 17 -38.60 12.37 10.50
N PHE A 18 -39.75 11.71 10.33
CA PHE A 18 -40.93 12.27 9.65
C PHE A 18 -41.47 13.54 10.30
N SER A 19 -41.35 13.65 11.64
CA SER A 19 -41.78 14.84 12.38
C SER A 19 -40.85 16.04 12.23
N VAL A 20 -39.55 15.79 12.02
CA VAL A 20 -38.52 16.84 11.92
C VAL A 20 -38.38 17.33 10.49
N VAL A 21 -38.31 16.40 9.54
CA VAL A 21 -38.02 16.66 8.12
C VAL A 21 -39.30 16.93 7.32
N GLY A 22 -40.45 16.49 7.83
CA GLY A 22 -41.74 16.62 7.17
C GLY A 22 -42.04 15.44 6.23
N GLU A 23 -43.33 15.19 6.02
CA GLU A 23 -43.83 13.99 5.33
C GLU A 23 -43.37 13.91 3.86
N SER A 24 -43.39 15.04 3.14
CA SER A 24 -43.00 15.09 1.73
C SER A 24 -41.53 14.72 1.51
N LEU A 25 -40.63 15.32 2.27
CA LEU A 25 -39.19 15.09 2.15
C LEU A 25 -38.81 13.70 2.69
N SER A 26 -39.44 13.26 3.78
CA SER A 26 -39.19 11.92 4.33
C SER A 26 -39.59 10.79 3.36
N LEU A 27 -40.67 10.96 2.60
CA LEU A 27 -41.08 10.01 1.55
C LEU A 27 -40.12 9.98 0.35
N SER A 28 -39.41 11.09 0.10
CA SER A 28 -38.39 11.15 -0.95
C SER A 28 -37.05 10.52 -0.52
N LEU A 29 -36.73 10.61 0.77
CA LEU A 29 -35.51 10.02 1.37
C LEU A 29 -35.68 8.50 1.57
N VAL A 30 -36.81 8.06 2.11
CA VAL A 30 -37.08 6.64 2.36
C VAL A 30 -37.95 6.08 1.22
N LYS A 31 -37.30 5.63 0.14
CA LYS A 31 -37.97 5.05 -1.04
C LYS A 31 -38.58 3.69 -0.71
N GLY A 32 -39.66 3.33 -1.42
CA GLY A 32 -40.24 1.97 -1.35
C GLY A 32 -41.23 1.71 -0.20
N LEU A 33 -41.58 2.72 0.61
CA LEU A 33 -42.58 2.56 1.67
C LEU A 33 -43.99 2.33 1.12
N SER A 34 -44.64 1.26 1.59
CA SER A 34 -46.04 0.97 1.28
C SER A 34 -47.00 1.92 2.01
N LYS A 35 -48.22 2.06 1.48
CA LYS A 35 -49.30 2.85 2.13
C LYS A 35 -49.61 2.37 3.55
N THR A 36 -49.38 1.09 3.85
CA THR A 36 -49.61 0.50 5.17
C THR A 36 -48.52 0.91 6.16
N GLU A 37 -47.26 0.96 5.74
CA GLU A 37 -46.14 1.41 6.56
C GLU A 37 -46.24 2.90 6.88
N ILE A 38 -46.58 3.72 5.89
CA ILE A 38 -46.80 5.16 6.09
C ILE A 38 -47.92 5.39 7.13
N ARG A 39 -48.99 4.58 7.11
CA ARG A 39 -50.06 4.65 8.12
C ARG A 39 -49.57 4.23 9.50
N LYS A 40 -48.74 3.19 9.60
CA LYS A 40 -48.12 2.77 10.87
C LYS A 40 -47.20 3.85 11.45
N ILE A 41 -46.38 4.49 10.62
CA ILE A 41 -45.51 5.61 11.01
C ILE A 41 -46.36 6.77 11.53
N ARG A 42 -47.41 7.19 10.81
CA ARG A 42 -48.34 8.24 11.25
C ARG A 42 -49.10 7.92 12.53
N SER A 43 -49.47 6.66 12.74
CA SER A 43 -50.12 6.21 13.97
C SER A 43 -49.15 6.27 15.14
N THR A 44 -47.90 5.87 14.90
CA THR A 44 -46.83 5.90 15.90
C THR A 44 -46.52 7.34 16.30
N LEU A 45 -46.35 8.24 15.33
CA LEU A 45 -46.08 9.66 15.59
C LEU A 45 -47.19 10.32 16.43
N ARG A 46 -48.47 10.01 16.17
CA ARG A 46 -49.60 10.54 16.95
C ARG A 46 -49.69 9.96 18.37
N GLY A 47 -49.23 8.73 18.57
CA GLY A 47 -49.15 8.09 19.89
C GLY A 47 -47.90 8.51 20.68
N MET A 48 -46.93 9.14 20.04
CA MET A 48 -45.74 9.68 20.69
C MET A 48 -46.04 11.05 21.30
N GLY A 49 -45.65 11.24 22.56
CA GLY A 49 -45.64 12.57 23.18
C GLY A 49 -44.43 13.40 22.74
N ASP A 50 -44.24 14.56 23.36
CA ASP A 50 -43.10 15.44 23.03
C ASP A 50 -41.75 14.75 23.13
N VAL A 51 -40.91 14.96 22.13
CA VAL A 51 -39.55 14.41 22.04
C VAL A 51 -38.54 15.53 22.26
N ALA A 52 -37.57 15.32 23.15
CA ALA A 52 -36.52 16.27 23.45
C ALA A 52 -35.66 16.57 22.20
N PHE A 53 -35.13 17.79 22.12
CA PHE A 53 -34.30 18.22 20.99
C PHE A 53 -33.04 17.35 20.80
N SER A 54 -32.40 16.94 21.90
CA SER A 54 -31.22 16.05 21.88
C SER A 54 -31.54 14.70 21.22
N VAL A 55 -32.72 14.14 21.48
CA VAL A 55 -33.18 12.88 20.88
C VAL A 55 -33.49 13.07 19.40
N LYS A 56 -34.15 14.17 19.04
CA LYS A 56 -34.41 14.52 17.63
C LYS A 56 -33.11 14.66 16.84
N LYS A 57 -32.13 15.38 17.39
CA LYS A 57 -30.79 15.56 16.81
C LYS A 57 -30.11 14.20 16.58
N ARG A 58 -30.09 13.34 17.60
CA ARG A 58 -29.45 12.01 17.50
C ARG A 58 -30.13 11.08 16.48
N VAL A 59 -31.46 11.14 16.36
CA VAL A 59 -32.19 10.40 15.31
C VAL A 59 -31.86 10.96 13.92
N MET A 60 -31.81 12.28 13.76
CA MET A 60 -31.42 12.91 12.50
C MET A 60 -30.01 12.50 12.07
N GLU A 61 -29.06 12.51 13.00
CA GLU A 61 -27.68 12.06 12.78
C GLU A 61 -27.65 10.58 12.36
N GLU A 62 -28.35 9.68 13.06
CA GLU A 62 -28.42 8.25 12.70
C GLU A 62 -28.91 8.03 11.26
N PHE A 63 -30.02 8.67 10.87
CA PHE A 63 -30.55 8.54 9.49
C PHE A 63 -29.65 9.21 8.46
N TYR A 64 -29.06 10.35 8.80
CA TYR A 64 -28.11 11.04 7.93
C TYR A 64 -26.89 10.15 7.65
N PHE A 65 -26.33 9.49 8.66
CA PHE A 65 -25.25 8.50 8.47
C PHE A 65 -25.69 7.32 7.62
N GLY A 66 -26.91 6.79 7.85
CA GLY A 66 -27.47 5.73 7.01
C GLY A 66 -27.52 6.14 5.53
N PHE A 67 -28.04 7.32 5.21
CA PHE A 67 -28.14 7.80 3.83
C PHE A 67 -26.78 8.16 3.21
N LEU A 68 -25.85 8.73 3.99
CA LEU A 68 -24.48 8.96 3.52
C LEU A 68 -23.79 7.63 3.21
N SER A 69 -23.92 6.63 4.08
CA SER A 69 -23.31 5.33 3.87
C SER A 69 -23.81 4.67 2.57
N GLU A 70 -25.10 4.79 2.24
CA GLU A 70 -25.63 4.33 0.95
C GLU A 70 -25.05 5.08 -0.25
N GLN A 71 -24.72 6.37 -0.13
CA GLN A 71 -24.06 7.13 -1.21
C GLN A 71 -22.58 6.79 -1.38
N PHE A 72 -21.91 6.36 -0.33
CA PHE A 72 -20.52 5.88 -0.39
C PHE A 72 -20.40 4.38 -0.70
N GLN A 73 -21.50 3.61 -0.60
CA GLN A 73 -21.55 2.17 -0.85
C GLN A 73 -21.42 1.75 -2.33
N ASP A 74 -21.45 2.69 -3.29
CA ASP A 74 -21.12 2.37 -4.69
C ASP A 74 -19.64 1.95 -4.88
N GLU A 75 -18.78 2.14 -3.87
CA GLU A 75 -17.43 1.60 -3.83
C GLU A 75 -17.21 0.71 -2.60
N LYS A 76 -17.56 -0.58 -2.74
CA LYS A 76 -17.12 -1.76 -1.97
C LYS A 76 -16.31 -1.48 -0.68
N THR A 77 -16.95 -1.53 0.50
CA THR A 77 -16.43 -2.28 1.68
C THR A 77 -17.45 -2.35 2.82
N GLU A 78 -17.17 -3.26 3.75
CA GLU A 78 -18.02 -3.88 4.77
C GLU A 78 -18.53 -2.96 5.89
N ASP A 79 -19.52 -3.47 6.61
CA ASP A 79 -20.36 -2.92 7.69
C ASP A 79 -19.56 -2.39 8.92
N GLY A 80 -18.79 -1.31 8.74
CA GLY A 80 -17.93 -0.71 9.77
C GLY A 80 -18.08 0.82 9.93
N PRO A 81 -17.46 1.43 10.97
CA PRO A 81 -17.42 2.87 11.14
C PRO A 81 -16.81 3.54 9.91
N ILE A 82 -17.38 4.65 9.45
CA ILE A 82 -16.80 5.42 8.35
C ILE A 82 -15.44 5.95 8.80
N HIS A 83 -14.39 5.66 8.04
CA HIS A 83 -13.04 6.20 8.23
C HIS A 83 -12.75 7.20 7.09
N PRO A 84 -13.16 8.48 7.20
CA PRO A 84 -13.15 9.41 6.07
C PRO A 84 -11.75 9.61 5.47
N PHE A 85 -10.72 9.53 6.32
CA PHE A 85 -9.32 9.81 6.01
C PHE A 85 -8.45 8.56 5.78
N GLU A 86 -9.03 7.36 5.64
CA GLU A 86 -8.26 6.11 5.45
C GLU A 86 -7.25 6.19 4.30
N PHE A 87 -7.60 6.88 3.22
CA PHE A 87 -6.75 7.11 2.05
C PHE A 87 -5.42 7.82 2.36
N LEU A 88 -5.29 8.50 3.51
CA LEU A 88 -4.04 9.14 3.92
C LEU A 88 -2.93 8.13 4.23
N ALA A 89 -3.29 6.91 4.63
CA ALA A 89 -2.33 5.84 4.93
C ALA A 89 -1.51 5.46 3.69
N ASP A 90 -2.12 5.53 2.51
CA ASP A 90 -1.52 5.15 1.23
C ASP A 90 -0.63 6.26 0.62
N LEU A 91 -0.61 7.46 1.21
CA LEU A 91 0.15 8.59 0.68
C LEU A 91 1.59 8.63 1.19
N GLN A 92 2.50 8.86 0.25
CA GLN A 92 3.90 9.18 0.54
C GLN A 92 4.06 10.61 1.07
N ASP A 93 5.20 10.88 1.70
CA ASP A 93 5.52 12.16 2.34
C ASP A 93 5.39 13.35 1.38
N GLU A 94 5.92 13.26 0.16
CA GLU A 94 5.78 14.32 -0.84
C GLU A 94 4.32 14.55 -1.27
N GLN A 95 3.54 13.47 -1.38
CA GLN A 95 2.13 13.57 -1.73
C GLN A 95 1.32 14.21 -0.61
N LEU A 96 1.65 13.88 0.64
CA LEU A 96 1.00 14.46 1.81
C LEU A 96 1.30 15.97 1.94
N LEU A 97 2.55 16.37 1.73
CA LEU A 97 2.93 17.79 1.68
C LEU A 97 2.25 18.54 0.52
N ALA A 98 2.17 17.92 -0.66
CA ALA A 98 1.48 18.50 -1.80
C ALA A 98 -0.04 18.60 -1.59
N LEU A 99 -0.64 17.60 -0.92
CA LEU A 99 -2.07 17.57 -0.60
C LEU A 99 -2.44 18.74 0.31
N LEU A 100 -1.62 19.00 1.33
CA LEU A 100 -1.84 20.04 2.35
C LEU A 100 -1.37 21.43 1.93
N ASN A 101 -0.66 21.55 0.81
CA ASN A 101 -0.20 22.84 0.31
C ASN A 101 -1.39 23.78 0.03
N LYS A 102 -1.37 24.96 0.66
CA LYS A 102 -2.43 25.99 0.61
C LYS A 102 -3.79 25.54 1.16
N GLU A 103 -3.84 24.53 2.03
CA GLU A 103 -5.04 24.23 2.81
C GLU A 103 -5.09 25.11 4.07
N ASP A 104 -6.30 25.39 4.57
CA ASP A 104 -6.48 26.21 5.76
C ASP A 104 -6.08 25.47 7.06
N PRO A 105 -5.67 26.18 8.12
CA PRO A 105 -5.23 25.56 9.39
C PRO A 105 -6.20 24.52 9.98
N PRO A 106 -7.54 24.68 9.95
CA PRO A 106 -8.46 23.65 10.44
C PRO A 106 -8.40 22.35 9.63
N VAL A 107 -8.17 22.45 8.32
CA VAL A 107 -8.05 21.29 7.42
C VAL A 107 -6.76 20.53 7.69
N ILE A 108 -5.66 21.27 7.83
CA ILE A 108 -4.37 20.69 8.20
C ILE A 108 -4.47 20.01 9.56
N ALA A 109 -5.11 20.63 10.55
CA ALA A 109 -5.33 20.05 11.88
C ALA A 109 -6.13 18.73 11.83
N MET A 110 -7.23 18.69 11.05
CA MET A 110 -8.02 17.46 10.85
C MET A 110 -7.16 16.33 10.26
N VAL A 111 -6.30 16.63 9.29
CA VAL A 111 -5.39 15.64 8.70
C VAL A 111 -4.33 15.19 9.71
N LEU A 112 -3.70 16.12 10.44
CA LEU A 112 -2.69 15.80 11.45
C LEU A 112 -3.23 14.87 12.54
N ALA A 113 -4.49 15.02 12.94
CA ALA A 113 -5.13 14.15 13.93
C ALA A 113 -5.20 12.67 13.49
N GLN A 114 -5.11 12.39 12.18
CA GLN A 114 -5.19 11.04 11.60
C GLN A 114 -3.83 10.42 11.29
N LEU A 115 -2.73 11.17 11.41
CA LEU A 115 -1.39 10.72 11.02
C LEU A 115 -0.55 10.27 12.22
N GLU A 116 0.47 9.46 11.97
CA GLU A 116 1.47 9.09 12.98
C GLU A 116 2.39 10.27 13.37
N PRO A 117 2.97 10.30 14.58
CA PRO A 117 3.77 11.43 15.09
C PRO A 117 4.87 11.91 14.15
N GLU A 118 5.55 10.99 13.46
CA GLU A 118 6.63 11.29 12.52
C GLU A 118 6.13 12.12 11.33
N LYS A 119 5.03 11.70 10.70
CA LYS A 119 4.39 12.45 9.59
C LYS A 119 3.82 13.79 10.06
N ARG A 120 3.31 13.88 11.29
CA ARG A 120 2.85 15.17 11.85
C ARG A 120 4.00 16.18 11.94
N MET A 121 5.15 15.74 12.47
CA MET A 121 6.33 16.61 12.60
C MET A 121 6.86 17.06 11.23
N LEU A 122 6.91 16.14 10.25
CA LEU A 122 7.29 16.46 8.88
C LEU A 122 6.47 17.63 8.31
N ILE A 123 5.14 17.61 8.47
CA ILE A 123 4.26 18.68 7.98
C ILE A 123 4.48 19.97 8.78
N LEU A 124 4.52 19.87 10.11
CA LEU A 124 4.67 21.02 11.00
C LEU A 124 6.01 21.76 10.84
N ASP A 125 7.03 21.11 10.30
CA ASP A 125 8.34 21.73 10.03
C ASP A 125 8.40 22.44 8.67
N LYS A 126 7.35 22.31 7.84
CA LYS A 126 7.25 22.99 6.52
C LYS A 126 6.38 24.25 6.54
N VAL A 127 5.59 24.46 7.59
CA VAL A 127 4.74 25.64 7.77
C VAL A 127 5.48 26.74 8.54
N ASP A 128 5.12 28.00 8.32
CA ASP A 128 5.74 29.11 9.04
C ASP A 128 5.29 29.14 10.52
N PRO A 129 6.05 29.79 11.43
CA PRO A 129 5.74 29.77 12.87
C PRO A 129 4.34 30.31 13.23
N THR A 130 3.80 31.24 12.45
CA THR A 130 2.48 31.83 12.70
C THR A 130 1.39 30.84 12.35
N GLU A 131 1.47 30.25 11.16
CA GLU A 131 0.55 29.22 10.69
C GLU A 131 0.64 27.96 11.56
N LYS A 132 1.85 27.54 11.94
CA LYS A 132 2.09 26.43 12.89
C LYS A 132 1.33 26.64 14.20
N GLY A 133 1.36 27.85 14.75
CA GLY A 133 0.61 28.19 15.96
C GLY A 133 -0.90 28.05 15.79
N GLN A 134 -1.45 28.48 14.65
CA GLN A 134 -2.88 28.35 14.35
C GLN A 134 -3.30 26.88 14.21
N ILE A 135 -2.52 26.09 13.47
CA ILE A 135 -2.78 24.65 13.29
C ILE A 135 -2.84 23.93 14.65
N LEU A 136 -1.93 24.23 15.57
CA LEU A 136 -1.90 23.61 16.90
C LEU A 136 -3.11 23.99 17.75
N ILE A 137 -3.63 25.21 17.63
CA ILE A 137 -4.86 25.66 18.33
C ILE A 137 -6.08 24.89 17.80
N GLU A 138 -6.18 24.77 16.47
CA GLU A 138 -7.27 24.04 15.81
C GLU A 138 -7.24 22.55 16.16
N LEU A 139 -6.05 21.94 16.24
CA LEU A 139 -5.88 20.54 16.63
C LEU A 139 -6.44 20.25 18.03
N GLY A 140 -6.36 21.21 18.94
CA GLY A 140 -6.95 21.11 20.28
C GLY A 140 -8.46 21.37 20.36
N SER A 141 -9.08 21.80 19.25
CA SER A 141 -10.48 22.25 19.20
C SER A 141 -11.34 21.46 18.21
N LEU A 142 -10.84 20.34 17.68
CA LEU A 142 -11.50 19.54 16.64
C LEU A 142 -12.87 18.98 17.06
N ASP A 143 -13.10 18.76 18.35
CA ASP A 143 -14.39 18.28 18.88
C ASP A 143 -15.57 19.22 18.59
N ASN A 144 -15.29 20.48 18.25
CA ASN A 144 -16.31 21.47 17.90
C ASN A 144 -16.74 21.42 16.42
N ILE A 145 -16.03 20.64 15.59
CA ILE A 145 -16.32 20.54 14.16
C ILE A 145 -17.41 19.47 13.95
N PRO A 146 -18.55 19.81 13.33
CA PRO A 146 -19.58 18.83 12.99
C PRO A 146 -19.02 17.75 12.06
N LEU A 147 -19.44 16.50 12.28
CA LEU A 147 -18.95 15.35 11.52
C LEU A 147 -19.23 15.49 10.01
N GLU A 148 -20.30 16.19 9.63
CA GLU A 148 -20.62 16.55 8.24
C GLU A 148 -19.45 17.31 7.59
N GLY A 149 -18.90 18.30 8.29
CA GLY A 149 -17.77 19.10 7.79
C GLY A 149 -16.49 18.27 7.67
N ILE A 150 -16.27 17.34 8.59
CA ILE A 150 -15.14 16.41 8.55
C ILE A 150 -15.25 15.51 7.31
N ILE A 151 -16.43 14.94 7.05
CA ILE A 151 -16.68 14.06 5.90
C ILE A 151 -16.52 14.83 4.59
N GLU A 152 -17.07 16.04 4.50
CA GLU A 152 -16.96 16.88 3.29
C GLU A 152 -15.49 17.21 2.97
N VAL A 153 -14.72 17.60 3.99
CA VAL A 153 -13.29 17.88 3.84
C VAL A 153 -12.53 16.62 3.42
N ALA A 154 -12.80 15.48 4.06
CA ALA A 154 -12.15 14.23 3.71
C ALA A 154 -12.44 13.79 2.27
N ALA A 155 -13.70 13.91 1.82
CA ALA A 155 -14.08 13.62 0.43
C ALA A 155 -13.38 14.56 -0.56
N ARG A 156 -13.29 15.85 -0.25
CA ARG A 156 -12.56 16.84 -1.06
C ARG A 156 -11.07 16.48 -1.17
N LEU A 157 -10.44 16.14 -0.04
CA LEU A 157 -9.03 15.78 0.01
C LEU A 157 -8.76 14.45 -0.70
N ARG A 158 -9.64 13.45 -0.58
CA ARG A 158 -9.55 12.19 -1.33
C ARG A 158 -9.63 12.41 -2.84
N ASN A 159 -10.53 13.28 -3.28
CA ASN A 159 -10.60 13.65 -4.69
C ASN A 159 -9.31 14.36 -5.13
N LYS A 160 -8.83 15.35 -4.35
CA LYS A 160 -7.57 16.05 -4.60
C LYS A 160 -6.37 15.09 -4.66
N SER A 161 -6.31 14.10 -3.79
CA SER A 161 -5.22 13.10 -3.76
C SER A 161 -5.22 12.19 -4.99
N SER A 162 -6.38 11.93 -5.61
CA SER A 162 -6.46 11.15 -6.85
C SER A 162 -5.73 11.79 -8.03
N TYR A 163 -5.60 13.13 -8.03
CA TYR A 163 -4.88 13.90 -9.04
C TYR A 163 -3.40 14.11 -8.71
N LEU A 164 -2.96 13.74 -7.50
CA LEU A 164 -1.54 13.82 -7.17
C LEU A 164 -0.79 12.75 -7.95
N PRO A 165 0.33 13.10 -8.61
CA PRO A 165 1.18 12.11 -9.25
C PRO A 165 1.51 11.01 -8.22
N ARG A 166 1.21 9.76 -8.57
CA ARG A 166 1.71 8.63 -7.81
C ARG A 166 3.21 8.60 -8.06
N THR A 167 3.98 8.94 -7.05
CA THR A 167 5.46 8.94 -7.06
C THR A 167 6.05 7.55 -7.36
N THR A 168 5.22 6.52 -7.49
CA THR A 168 5.60 5.20 -7.99
C THR A 168 6.22 5.21 -9.39
N GLU A 169 6.09 6.28 -10.18
CA GLU A 169 6.77 6.38 -11.49
C GLU A 169 7.93 7.40 -11.54
N PHE A 170 8.29 8.04 -10.43
CA PHE A 170 9.48 8.89 -10.37
C PHE A 170 10.47 8.35 -9.32
N SER A 171 11.05 7.18 -9.63
CA SER A 171 12.29 6.74 -8.99
C SER A 171 13.34 7.83 -9.23
N ARG A 172 13.96 8.37 -8.17
CA ARG A 172 15.03 9.40 -8.29
C ARG A 172 16.32 8.86 -8.95
N GLY A 173 16.25 7.73 -9.65
CA GLY A 173 17.42 6.94 -10.02
C GLY A 173 18.17 6.45 -8.77
N GLY A 174 19.19 5.62 -8.99
CA GLY A 174 20.03 5.07 -7.93
C GLY A 174 20.64 3.73 -8.34
N GLY A 175 21.52 3.16 -7.50
CA GLY A 175 22.21 1.92 -7.80
C GLY A 175 21.26 0.76 -8.11
N LYS A 176 20.11 0.68 -7.41
CA LYS A 176 19.11 -0.39 -7.60
C LYS A 176 18.44 -0.38 -8.97
N GLU A 177 18.03 0.78 -9.46
CA GLU A 177 17.38 0.92 -10.77
C GLU A 177 18.37 0.59 -11.90
N ILE A 178 19.59 1.14 -11.79
CA ILE A 178 20.67 0.89 -12.74
C ILE A 178 21.04 -0.60 -12.76
N ALA A 179 21.12 -1.25 -11.59
CA ALA A 179 21.41 -2.68 -11.49
C ALA A 179 20.34 -3.54 -12.19
N GLN A 180 19.06 -3.16 -12.10
CA GLN A 180 17.98 -3.87 -12.79
C GLN A 180 18.06 -3.69 -14.30
N ILE A 181 18.33 -2.47 -14.78
CA ILE A 181 18.51 -2.16 -16.19
C ILE A 181 19.71 -2.94 -16.75
N ILE A 182 20.86 -2.88 -16.07
CA ILE A 182 22.10 -3.54 -16.47
C ILE A 182 21.95 -5.07 -16.50
N GLY A 183 21.30 -5.68 -15.49
CA GLY A 183 21.05 -7.12 -15.48
C GLY A 183 20.14 -7.62 -16.61
N GLY A 184 19.35 -6.73 -17.22
CA GLY A 184 18.55 -7.01 -18.41
C GLY A 184 19.37 -7.08 -19.71
N MET A 185 20.53 -6.41 -19.78
CA MET A 185 21.34 -6.23 -20.99
C MET A 185 22.11 -7.48 -21.40
N SER A 186 22.64 -7.54 -22.62
CA SER A 186 23.54 -8.65 -22.99
C SER A 186 24.80 -8.64 -22.11
N SER A 187 25.43 -9.80 -21.88
CA SER A 187 26.61 -9.92 -21.00
C SER A 187 27.76 -8.97 -21.41
N GLU A 188 27.92 -8.73 -22.71
CA GLU A 188 28.94 -7.81 -23.25
C GLU A 188 28.63 -6.34 -22.95
N GLU A 189 27.35 -5.96 -22.97
CA GLU A 189 26.91 -4.62 -22.61
C GLU A 189 26.96 -4.40 -21.11
N GLU A 190 26.50 -5.38 -20.33
CA GLU A 190 26.55 -5.41 -18.88
C GLU A 190 27.96 -5.13 -18.37
N GLU A 191 28.95 -5.90 -18.86
CA GLU A 191 30.35 -5.75 -18.50
C GLU A 191 30.90 -4.37 -18.91
N ARG A 192 30.57 -3.90 -20.12
CA ARG A 192 30.99 -2.58 -20.61
C ARG A 192 30.45 -1.44 -19.75
N TYR A 193 29.17 -1.46 -19.40
CA TYR A 193 28.55 -0.41 -18.58
C TYR A 193 29.06 -0.42 -17.14
N LEU A 194 29.26 -1.61 -16.55
CA LEU A 194 29.86 -1.72 -15.22
C LEU A 194 31.30 -1.18 -15.19
N GLN A 195 32.10 -1.43 -16.23
CA GLN A 195 33.44 -0.84 -16.36
C GLN A 195 33.38 0.68 -16.52
N THR A 196 32.46 1.21 -17.33
CA THR A 196 32.27 2.67 -17.44
C THR A 196 31.90 3.28 -16.09
N LEU A 197 30.94 2.69 -15.37
CA LEU A 197 30.54 3.14 -14.04
C LEU A 197 31.72 3.13 -13.06
N GLN A 198 32.49 2.04 -13.04
CA GLN A 198 33.66 1.92 -12.17
C GLN A 198 34.71 3.02 -12.43
N ASN A 199 34.87 3.44 -13.68
CA ASN A 199 35.86 4.44 -14.06
C ASN A 199 35.37 5.89 -13.87
N GLU A 200 34.09 6.16 -14.16
CA GLU A 200 33.53 7.51 -14.14
C GLU A 200 32.95 7.89 -12.76
N ASP A 201 32.31 6.95 -12.07
CA ASP A 201 31.70 7.17 -10.76
C ASP A 201 31.82 5.91 -9.88
N PRO A 202 32.97 5.73 -9.21
CA PRO A 202 33.21 4.59 -8.34
C PRO A 202 32.19 4.46 -7.19
N ALA A 203 31.64 5.59 -6.71
CA ALA A 203 30.65 5.57 -5.64
C ALA A 203 29.31 5.01 -6.13
N LEU A 204 28.87 5.42 -7.32
CA LEU A 204 27.70 4.86 -7.98
C LEU A 204 27.91 3.39 -8.35
N TYR A 205 29.11 3.01 -8.80
CA TYR A 205 29.45 1.61 -9.07
C TYR A 205 29.26 0.72 -7.84
N GLU A 206 29.79 1.13 -6.68
CA GLU A 206 29.61 0.39 -5.42
C GLU A 206 28.12 0.31 -5.03
N ASP A 207 27.35 1.37 -5.27
CA ASP A 207 25.91 1.35 -5.00
C ASP A 207 25.15 0.40 -5.95
N VAL A 208 25.49 0.39 -7.23
CA VAL A 208 24.94 -0.56 -8.23
C VAL A 208 25.29 -2.00 -7.84
N LYS A 209 26.53 -2.25 -7.43
CA LYS A 209 27.04 -3.57 -7.02
C LYS A 209 26.22 -4.21 -5.90
N LYS A 210 25.73 -3.43 -4.93
CA LYS A 210 24.86 -3.93 -3.84
C LYS A 210 23.60 -4.60 -4.37
N TYR A 211 23.05 -4.08 -5.46
CA TYR A 211 21.79 -4.55 -6.01
C TYR A 211 21.96 -5.41 -7.25
N HIS A 212 23.17 -5.53 -7.80
CA HIS A 212 23.45 -6.26 -9.03
C HIS A 212 23.74 -7.75 -8.76
N LEU A 213 22.70 -8.58 -8.85
CA LEU A 213 22.77 -10.02 -8.63
C LEU A 213 23.23 -10.75 -9.91
N THR A 214 24.36 -11.44 -9.85
CA THR A 214 24.84 -12.32 -10.94
C THR A 214 24.62 -13.80 -10.62
N PHE A 215 24.74 -14.66 -11.63
CA PHE A 215 24.72 -16.12 -11.42
C PHE A 215 25.86 -16.58 -10.49
N ILE A 216 27.03 -15.95 -10.59
CA ILE A 216 28.18 -16.29 -9.74
C ILE A 216 27.89 -15.94 -8.28
N ASP A 217 27.29 -14.78 -8.02
CA ASP A 217 26.88 -14.41 -6.65
C ASP A 217 25.91 -15.44 -6.04
N ILE A 218 24.98 -15.97 -6.84
CA ILE A 218 24.03 -16.99 -6.38
C ILE A 218 24.76 -18.27 -5.97
N ILE A 219 25.67 -18.78 -6.80
CA ILE A 219 26.35 -20.05 -6.51
C ILE A 219 27.45 -19.95 -5.45
N GLU A 220 27.98 -18.75 -5.19
CA GLU A 220 29.05 -18.55 -4.21
C GLU A 220 28.54 -18.08 -2.84
N LYS A 221 27.54 -17.19 -2.81
CA LYS A 221 27.17 -16.46 -1.59
C LYS A 221 25.88 -16.95 -0.95
N PHE A 222 25.01 -17.63 -1.69
CA PHE A 222 23.70 -17.97 -1.17
C PHE A 222 23.75 -19.19 -0.24
N PRO A 223 22.98 -19.18 0.88
CA PRO A 223 22.79 -20.35 1.73
C PRO A 223 22.19 -21.54 0.95
N ASP A 224 22.58 -22.75 1.34
CA ASP A 224 22.16 -23.99 0.66
C ASP A 224 20.64 -24.14 0.55
N GLY A 225 19.87 -23.70 1.56
CA GLY A 225 18.40 -23.76 1.50
C GLY A 225 17.83 -22.97 0.33
N ILE A 226 18.22 -21.70 0.21
CA ILE A 226 17.75 -20.79 -0.85
C ILE A 226 18.26 -21.26 -2.21
N LEU A 227 19.53 -21.66 -2.28
CA LEU A 227 20.15 -22.17 -3.51
C LEU A 227 19.41 -23.40 -4.03
N ARG A 228 19.02 -24.33 -3.14
CA ARG A 228 18.20 -25.49 -3.50
C ARG A 228 16.85 -25.08 -4.06
N ASP A 229 16.18 -24.12 -3.45
CA ASP A 229 14.85 -23.70 -3.86
C ASP A 229 14.87 -23.01 -5.23
N ILE A 230 15.88 -22.17 -5.49
CA ILE A 230 16.13 -21.57 -6.81
C ILE A 230 16.36 -22.68 -7.86
N MET A 231 17.34 -23.55 -7.62
CA MET A 231 17.73 -24.58 -8.60
C MET A 231 16.65 -25.65 -8.80
N ASN A 232 15.82 -25.89 -7.79
CA ASN A 232 14.67 -26.79 -7.90
C ASN A 232 13.51 -26.19 -8.70
N THR A 233 13.42 -24.86 -8.78
CA THR A 233 12.42 -24.18 -9.61
C THR A 233 12.83 -24.11 -11.08
N VAL A 234 14.13 -24.07 -11.36
CA VAL A 234 14.68 -24.05 -12.73
C VAL A 234 14.60 -25.45 -13.37
N ASP A 235 14.37 -25.47 -14.69
CA ASP A 235 14.41 -26.69 -15.50
C ASP A 235 15.81 -27.31 -15.47
N LEU A 236 15.89 -28.64 -15.32
CA LEU A 236 17.15 -29.33 -15.09
C LEU A 236 18.15 -29.18 -16.27
N SER A 237 17.64 -29.06 -17.50
CA SER A 237 18.45 -28.77 -18.68
C SER A 237 19.06 -27.36 -18.66
N ASP A 238 18.32 -26.36 -18.15
CA ASP A 238 18.85 -25.01 -17.96
C ASP A 238 19.84 -24.98 -16.79
N VAL A 239 19.61 -25.72 -15.71
CA VAL A 239 20.61 -25.88 -14.64
C VAL A 239 21.90 -26.45 -15.21
N SER A 240 21.83 -27.54 -16.00
CA SER A 240 22.99 -28.14 -16.64
C SER A 240 23.73 -27.16 -17.57
N MET A 241 22.99 -26.43 -18.42
CA MET A 241 23.55 -25.40 -19.30
C MET A 241 24.22 -24.26 -18.52
N ALA A 242 23.62 -23.80 -17.41
CA ALA A 242 24.14 -22.71 -16.59
C ALA A 242 25.44 -23.08 -15.86
N MET A 243 25.59 -24.35 -15.47
CA MET A 243 26.79 -24.92 -14.84
C MET A 243 27.97 -25.07 -15.79
N LYS A 244 27.78 -24.87 -17.11
CA LYS A 244 28.88 -25.00 -18.07
C LYS A 244 30.00 -24.01 -17.76
N GLY A 245 31.20 -24.54 -17.49
CA GLY A 245 32.38 -23.76 -17.17
C GLY A 245 32.49 -23.33 -15.69
N VAL A 246 31.62 -23.83 -14.83
CA VAL A 246 31.79 -23.80 -13.36
C VAL A 246 32.68 -24.98 -12.97
N ASP A 247 33.44 -24.84 -11.88
CA ASP A 247 34.28 -25.91 -11.36
C ASP A 247 33.46 -27.10 -10.84
N GLN A 248 34.02 -28.30 -10.94
CA GLN A 248 33.29 -29.53 -10.63
C GLN A 248 32.86 -29.60 -9.16
N GLU A 249 33.65 -29.05 -8.24
CA GLU A 249 33.32 -29.04 -6.81
C GLU A 249 32.05 -28.24 -6.53
N THR A 250 31.93 -27.06 -7.13
CA THR A 250 30.73 -26.22 -7.02
C THR A 250 29.53 -26.87 -7.71
N VAL A 251 29.73 -27.50 -8.87
CA VAL A 251 28.66 -28.27 -9.54
C VAL A 251 28.16 -29.40 -8.64
N ASP A 252 29.06 -30.19 -8.07
CA ASP A 252 28.72 -31.31 -7.19
C ASP A 252 27.99 -30.83 -5.93
N ARG A 253 28.41 -29.70 -5.34
CA ARG A 253 27.72 -29.06 -4.21
C ARG A 253 26.27 -28.70 -4.57
N ILE A 254 26.08 -28.05 -5.71
CA ILE A 254 24.75 -27.58 -6.15
C ILE A 254 23.83 -28.76 -6.47
N ILE A 255 24.33 -29.73 -7.25
CA ILE A 255 23.55 -30.91 -7.63
C ILE A 255 23.27 -31.77 -6.40
N GLY A 256 24.25 -31.98 -5.51
CA GLY A 256 24.09 -32.73 -4.26
C GLY A 256 23.04 -32.14 -3.31
N ASN A 257 22.74 -30.85 -3.44
CA ASN A 257 21.71 -30.17 -2.66
C ASN A 257 20.29 -30.29 -3.29
N LEU A 258 20.16 -30.74 -4.54
CA LEU A 258 18.85 -30.95 -5.18
C LEU A 258 18.12 -32.19 -4.60
N PRO A 259 16.80 -32.34 -4.81
CA PRO A 259 16.10 -33.58 -4.47
C PRO A 259 16.66 -34.79 -5.25
N GLN A 260 16.74 -35.97 -4.60
CA GLN A 260 17.32 -37.21 -5.19
C GLN A 260 16.84 -37.53 -6.61
N LYS A 261 15.56 -37.29 -6.89
CA LYS A 261 14.99 -37.50 -8.23
C LYS A 261 15.67 -36.61 -9.30
N LYS A 262 15.90 -35.33 -9.00
CA LYS A 262 16.58 -34.42 -9.93
C LYS A 262 18.07 -34.75 -10.04
N GLN A 263 18.71 -35.15 -8.94
CA GLN A 263 20.11 -35.62 -8.97
C GLN A 263 20.29 -36.79 -9.94
N ALA A 264 19.42 -37.80 -9.85
CA ALA A 264 19.49 -38.99 -10.70
C ALA A 264 19.17 -38.70 -12.18
N MET A 265 18.48 -37.61 -12.48
CA MET A 265 18.12 -37.17 -13.83
C MET A 265 19.08 -36.11 -14.38
N TYR A 266 20.06 -35.65 -13.59
CA TYR A 266 20.98 -34.61 -14.00
C TYR A 266 22.00 -35.19 -14.98
N GLU A 267 22.08 -34.58 -16.16
CA GLU A 267 23.06 -34.91 -17.18
C GLU A 267 23.93 -33.67 -17.43
N PRO A 268 25.25 -33.74 -17.17
CA PRO A 268 26.16 -32.63 -17.46
C PRO A 268 26.18 -32.28 -18.94
N GLU A 269 26.22 -30.99 -19.26
CA GLU A 269 26.30 -30.53 -20.64
C GLU A 269 27.70 -30.80 -21.23
N GLU A 270 27.82 -31.82 -22.08
CA GLU A 270 29.08 -32.23 -22.71
C GLU A 270 29.43 -31.38 -23.94
N GLY A 271 30.74 -31.30 -24.25
CA GLY A 271 31.23 -30.63 -25.45
C GLY A 271 31.14 -29.09 -25.43
N PRO A 272 31.55 -28.43 -26.52
CA PRO A 272 31.52 -26.97 -26.63
C PRO A 272 30.09 -26.45 -26.88
N ARG A 273 29.68 -25.42 -26.13
CA ARG A 273 28.38 -24.73 -26.31
C ARG A 273 28.59 -23.24 -26.58
N PRO A 274 27.68 -22.59 -27.33
CA PRO A 274 27.75 -21.14 -27.54
C PRO A 274 27.63 -20.39 -26.21
N LYS A 275 28.50 -19.41 -25.96
CA LYS A 275 28.46 -18.55 -24.76
C LYS A 275 27.05 -17.97 -24.51
N ARG A 276 26.38 -17.56 -25.59
CA ARG A 276 25.01 -17.01 -25.55
C ARG A 276 23.98 -17.98 -24.96
N GLU A 277 24.13 -19.29 -25.15
CA GLU A 277 23.21 -20.29 -24.56
C GLU A 277 23.43 -20.44 -23.06
N VAL A 278 24.69 -20.49 -22.64
CA VAL A 278 25.09 -20.52 -21.22
C VAL A 278 24.58 -19.27 -20.51
N ASP A 279 24.80 -18.09 -21.08
CA ASP A 279 24.34 -16.83 -20.52
C ASP A 279 22.82 -16.76 -20.42
N LYS A 280 22.10 -17.28 -21.42
CA LYS A 280 20.62 -17.37 -21.38
C LYS A 280 20.14 -18.26 -20.23
N ALA A 281 20.79 -19.40 -20.01
CA ALA A 281 20.45 -20.30 -18.91
C ALA A 281 20.76 -19.68 -17.54
N ARG A 282 21.92 -19.05 -17.39
CA ARG A 282 22.30 -18.30 -16.18
C ARG A 282 21.32 -17.18 -15.86
N LYS A 283 20.86 -16.44 -16.87
CA LYS A 283 19.82 -15.41 -16.71
C LYS A 283 18.49 -15.95 -16.21
N LYS A 284 18.10 -17.17 -16.59
CA LYS A 284 16.89 -17.80 -16.04
C LYS A 284 17.04 -18.06 -14.55
N VAL A 285 18.20 -18.57 -14.11
CA VAL A 285 18.49 -18.79 -12.68
C VAL A 285 18.42 -17.46 -11.91
N VAL A 286 19.06 -16.41 -12.42
CA VAL A 286 19.00 -15.07 -11.82
C VAL A 286 17.56 -14.54 -11.79
N GLY A 287 16.77 -14.75 -12.84
CA GLY A 287 15.36 -14.37 -12.90
C GLY A 287 14.52 -15.01 -11.79
N ILE A 288 14.67 -16.33 -11.58
CA ILE A 288 13.99 -17.03 -10.48
C ILE A 288 14.40 -16.47 -9.12
N ALA A 289 15.69 -16.21 -8.90
CA ALA A 289 16.17 -15.61 -7.67
C ALA A 289 15.54 -14.22 -7.43
N ARG A 290 15.39 -13.40 -8.47
CA ARG A 290 14.73 -12.10 -8.38
C ARG A 290 13.24 -12.20 -8.05
N ASP A 291 12.56 -13.19 -8.59
CA ASP A 291 11.14 -13.38 -8.28
C ASP A 291 10.96 -13.83 -6.81
N MET A 292 11.84 -14.70 -6.31
CA MET A 292 11.87 -15.06 -4.88
C MET A 292 12.24 -13.87 -3.97
N GLU A 293 13.13 -12.98 -4.40
CA GLU A 293 13.43 -11.72 -3.69
C GLU A 293 12.17 -10.84 -3.58
N LYS A 294 11.41 -10.68 -4.68
CA LYS A 294 10.17 -9.88 -4.70
C LYS A 294 9.08 -10.47 -3.81
N GLU A 295 9.05 -11.79 -3.67
CA GLU A 295 8.16 -12.50 -2.73
C GLU A 295 8.60 -12.36 -1.27
N GLY A 296 9.74 -11.72 -0.99
CA GLY A 296 10.24 -11.47 0.35
C GLY A 296 10.95 -12.67 0.99
N GLN A 297 11.34 -13.67 0.19
CA GLN A 297 12.01 -14.86 0.72
C GLN A 297 13.44 -14.56 1.22
N PHE A 298 14.09 -13.56 0.62
CA PHE A 298 15.39 -13.04 1.05
C PHE A 298 15.60 -11.63 0.50
N ASN A 299 16.62 -10.95 0.99
CA ASN A 299 17.06 -9.64 0.48
C ASN A 299 18.42 -9.78 -0.20
N VAL A 300 18.52 -9.36 -1.46
CA VAL A 300 19.76 -9.44 -2.23
C VAL A 300 20.87 -8.62 -1.58
N ALA A 301 20.58 -7.43 -1.07
CA ALA A 301 21.60 -6.53 -0.50
C ALA A 301 22.34 -7.17 0.69
N ASP A 302 21.66 -8.03 1.45
CA ASP A 302 22.22 -8.71 2.63
C ASP A 302 23.12 -9.91 2.22
N LEU A 303 22.88 -10.49 1.03
CA LEU A 303 23.62 -11.64 0.50
C LEU A 303 24.78 -11.23 -0.42
N THR A 304 24.68 -10.07 -1.07
CA THR A 304 25.68 -9.59 -2.04
C THR A 304 26.53 -8.44 -1.49
N GLY A 305 26.00 -7.65 -0.55
CA GLY A 305 26.71 -6.57 0.14
C GLY A 305 27.52 -7.12 1.31
N GLY A 306 28.85 -6.92 1.29
CA GLY A 306 29.75 -7.37 2.35
C GLY A 306 29.64 -6.56 3.64
N GLY A 307 28.48 -6.59 4.30
CA GLY A 307 28.22 -5.94 5.59
C GLY A 307 28.04 -6.96 6.71
N GLU A 308 28.75 -6.75 7.81
CA GLU A 308 28.84 -7.58 9.00
C GLU A 308 27.49 -8.12 9.51
N MET A 309 27.37 -9.45 9.61
CA MET A 309 26.44 -10.04 10.55
C MET A 309 26.90 -9.66 11.96
N ILE A 310 26.11 -8.84 12.66
CA ILE A 310 26.25 -8.65 14.10
C ILE A 310 25.37 -9.72 14.76
N GLU A 311 25.98 -10.55 15.62
CA GLU A 311 25.28 -11.48 16.53
C GLU A 311 24.33 -10.77 17.50
#